data_AF-A0A3D4R388-F1
#
_entry.id   AF-A0A3D4R388-F1
#
_cell.length_a   1.000
_cell.length_b   1.000
_cell.length_c   1.000
_cell.angle_alpha   90.00
_cell.angle_beta   90.00
_cell.angle_gamma   90.00
#
_symmetry.space_group_name_H-M   'P 1'
#
loop_
_entity.id
_entity.type
_entity.pdbx_description
1 polymer ?
#
loop_
_entity_poly.entity_id
_entity_poly.type
_entity_poly.pdbx_seq_one_letter_code
_entity_poly.pdbx_strand_id
1 'polypeptide(L)'
;LSVHVEVDTGMGRGGTMHSEAMDLIRHIKTLPHVHLEGLFSHFAASERTTPYNDQQWRLFSGLLSELGRSGIDIPVKHMDNSGAILNYPALKLEMARPGIMTYGIYPSEETENKARLAPVMSFKTTIVLVKEFPAGYGIGYNSTYVTRDKTRVATIPVGYGDGYPFVLSNQGEALIRGRRAPVIGRVSMDMCTLDVTHIPDCAVGDEVVLLGRQQSEYISANEIAAKAQTISYEILCALGKRAPRVFLQKGKTDAVEPRLRRIFVPGEEKSIARIDHIIRHCFQTRTRSEELGDAIYYEMFETLFGKEDRQLELRSSFRYDIAIAQLTESAEPRRRTDA
;
A
#
# COMPACT_ATOMS: atom_id res chain seq x y z
N LEU A 1 7.68 -32.24 -7.45
CA LEU A 1 7.46 -30.94 -6.77
C LEU A 1 8.82 -30.32 -6.49
N SER A 2 9.11 -29.14 -7.05
CA SER A 2 10.33 -28.40 -6.69
C SER A 2 10.16 -27.67 -5.37
N VAL A 3 11.17 -27.72 -4.52
CA VAL A 3 11.17 -27.08 -3.20
C VAL A 3 12.44 -26.29 -2.95
N HIS A 4 12.30 -25.20 -2.21
CA HIS A 4 13.40 -24.46 -1.63
C HIS A 4 13.36 -24.62 -0.11
N VAL A 5 14.48 -25.01 0.49
CA VAL A 5 14.58 -25.15 1.95
C VAL A 5 14.99 -23.81 2.55
N GLU A 6 14.16 -23.29 3.47
CA GLU A 6 14.51 -22.14 4.30
C GLU A 6 15.34 -22.64 5.49
N VAL A 7 16.50 -22.02 5.69
CA VAL A 7 17.39 -22.27 6.82
C VAL A 7 17.38 -21.03 7.71
N ASP A 8 16.96 -21.21 8.95
CA ASP A 8 17.04 -20.16 9.95
C ASP A 8 18.46 -20.05 10.49
N THR A 9 19.11 -18.95 10.12
CA THR A 9 20.46 -18.57 10.58
C THR A 9 20.43 -17.46 11.62
N GLY A 10 19.24 -17.00 12.03
CA GLY A 10 19.07 -15.89 12.97
C GLY A 10 17.88 -14.96 12.67
N MET A 11 16.99 -15.29 11.72
CA MET A 11 15.77 -14.51 11.53
C MET A 11 14.74 -14.84 12.62
N GLY A 12 14.71 -16.09 13.10
CA GLY A 12 13.80 -16.56 14.15
C GLY A 12 12.34 -16.64 13.70
N ARG A 13 12.07 -16.72 12.39
CA ARG A 13 10.71 -16.61 11.83
C ARG A 13 10.21 -17.92 11.23
N GLY A 14 11.06 -18.61 10.48
CA GLY A 14 10.68 -19.75 9.67
C GLY A 14 11.90 -20.46 9.11
N GLY A 15 11.68 -21.67 8.61
CA GLY A 15 12.74 -22.57 8.17
C GLY A 15 13.24 -23.50 9.26
N THR A 16 14.08 -24.45 8.86
CA THR A 16 14.76 -25.37 9.77
C THR A 16 15.95 -24.68 10.43
N MET A 17 16.28 -25.04 11.67
CA MET A 17 17.47 -24.50 12.32
C MET A 17 18.72 -24.88 11.53
N HIS A 18 19.67 -23.95 11.39
CA HIS A 18 20.94 -24.23 10.68
C HIS A 18 21.67 -25.50 11.17
N SER A 19 21.54 -25.85 12.45
CA SER A 19 22.12 -27.06 13.05
C SER A 19 21.44 -28.37 12.60
N GLU A 20 20.20 -28.30 12.14
CA GLU A 20 19.38 -29.44 11.69
C GLU A 20 19.30 -29.52 10.16
N ALA A 21 19.70 -28.46 9.47
CA ALA A 21 19.50 -28.29 8.03
C ALA A 21 20.15 -29.41 7.20
N MET A 22 21.33 -29.87 7.59
CA MET A 22 22.04 -30.92 6.86
C MET A 22 21.25 -32.24 6.85
N ASP A 23 20.67 -32.63 7.99
CA ASP A 23 19.91 -33.87 8.10
C ASP A 23 18.57 -33.78 7.38
N LEU A 24 17.90 -32.63 7.46
CA LEU A 24 16.70 -32.37 6.66
C LEU A 24 16.98 -32.46 5.16
N ILE A 25 18.07 -31.83 4.69
CA ILE A 25 18.45 -31.85 3.27
C ILE A 25 18.73 -33.28 2.81
N ARG A 26 19.47 -34.07 3.60
CA ARG A 26 19.70 -35.49 3.31
C ARG A 26 18.39 -36.27 3.22
N HIS A 27 17.47 -36.04 4.15
CA HIS A 27 16.16 -36.68 4.14
C HIS A 27 15.34 -36.30 2.90
N ILE A 28 15.28 -35.01 2.54
CA ILE A 28 14.54 -34.55 1.35
C ILE A 28 15.08 -35.22 0.08
N LYS A 29 16.41 -35.43 -0.02
CA LYS A 29 17.01 -36.11 -1.19
C LYS A 29 16.62 -37.59 -1.32
N THR A 30 16.09 -38.24 -0.28
CA THR A 30 15.58 -39.62 -0.40
C THR A 30 14.15 -39.68 -0.92
N LEU A 31 13.44 -38.55 -1.00
CA LEU A 31 12.05 -38.50 -1.43
C LEU A 31 11.94 -38.48 -2.97
N PRO A 32 11.33 -39.51 -3.59
CA PRO A 32 11.38 -39.70 -5.05
C PRO A 32 10.60 -38.66 -5.88
N HIS A 33 9.73 -37.87 -5.25
CA HIS A 33 8.87 -36.90 -5.94
C HIS A 33 9.13 -35.44 -5.53
N VAL A 34 10.15 -35.22 -4.68
CA VAL A 34 10.57 -33.89 -4.23
C VAL A 34 11.93 -33.58 -4.85
N HIS A 35 11.99 -32.47 -5.56
CA HIS A 35 13.22 -31.98 -6.18
C HIS A 35 13.74 -30.80 -5.36
N LEU A 36 14.89 -30.98 -4.71
CA LEU A 36 15.56 -29.92 -3.97
C LEU A 36 16.21 -28.94 -4.96
N GLU A 37 15.47 -27.89 -5.30
CA GLU A 37 15.88 -26.90 -6.30
C GLU A 37 16.71 -25.78 -5.67
N GLY A 38 16.39 -25.40 -4.43
CA GLY A 38 17.07 -24.29 -3.78
C GLY A 38 17.22 -24.40 -2.28
N LEU A 39 18.10 -23.55 -1.77
CA LEU A 39 18.41 -23.40 -0.36
C LEU A 39 18.56 -21.92 -0.06
N PHE A 40 17.92 -21.44 1.01
CA PHE A 40 17.98 -20.02 1.32
C PHE A 40 17.96 -19.71 2.79
N SER A 41 18.43 -18.52 3.11
CA SER A 41 18.23 -17.90 4.42
C SER A 41 17.78 -16.45 4.26
N HIS A 42 17.59 -15.73 5.36
CA HIS A 42 17.17 -14.34 5.36
C HIS A 42 17.95 -13.56 6.43
N PHE A 43 18.59 -12.46 6.02
CA PHE A 43 19.21 -11.54 6.98
C PHE A 43 18.15 -10.84 7.80
N ALA A 44 18.37 -10.76 9.11
CA ALA A 44 17.47 -10.12 10.06
C ALA A 44 17.67 -8.59 10.12
N ALA A 45 18.91 -8.13 9.97
CA ALA A 45 19.30 -6.73 10.17
C ALA A 45 20.04 -6.16 8.95
N SER A 46 19.73 -6.63 7.74
CA SER A 46 20.43 -6.27 6.49
C SER A 46 20.34 -4.80 6.09
N GLU A 47 19.44 -4.03 6.70
CA GLU A 47 19.33 -2.59 6.47
C GLU A 47 20.54 -1.80 7.00
N ARG A 48 21.36 -2.43 7.84
CA ARG A 48 22.62 -1.90 8.34
C ARG A 48 23.70 -2.96 8.27
N THR A 49 24.96 -2.55 8.32
CA THR A 49 26.06 -3.50 8.47
C THR A 49 26.25 -3.84 9.96
N THR A 50 26.05 -5.11 10.35
CA THR A 50 26.12 -5.53 11.76
C THR A 50 26.89 -6.85 11.94
N PRO A 51 27.55 -7.07 13.10
CA PRO A 51 28.18 -8.35 13.43
C PRO A 51 27.21 -9.54 13.42
N TYR A 52 25.91 -9.27 13.67
CA TYR A 52 24.88 -10.31 13.65
C TYR A 52 24.68 -10.86 12.23
N ASN A 53 24.60 -9.99 11.22
CA ASN A 53 24.54 -10.43 9.83
C ASN A 53 25.80 -11.24 9.45
N ASP A 54 26.99 -10.83 9.90
CA ASP A 54 28.22 -11.60 9.64
C ASP A 54 28.18 -13.01 10.27
N GLN A 55 27.54 -13.15 11.43
CA GLN A 55 27.25 -14.45 12.03
C GLN A 55 26.26 -15.25 11.18
N GLN A 56 25.15 -14.64 10.74
CA GLN A 56 24.17 -15.32 9.86
C GLN A 56 24.84 -15.84 8.59
N TRP A 57 25.69 -15.03 7.96
CA TRP A 57 26.45 -15.43 6.79
C TRP A 57 27.44 -16.56 7.09
N ARG A 58 28.18 -16.51 8.20
CA ARG A 58 29.08 -17.61 8.60
C ARG A 58 28.35 -18.93 8.77
N LEU A 59 27.15 -18.92 9.36
CA LEU A 59 26.33 -20.12 9.50
C LEU A 59 25.86 -20.64 8.14
N PHE A 60 25.33 -19.76 7.28
CA PHE A 60 24.85 -20.16 5.96
C PHE A 60 25.97 -20.68 5.06
N SER A 61 27.07 -19.92 4.94
CA SER A 61 28.24 -20.29 4.14
C SER A 61 28.95 -21.55 4.66
N GLY A 62 28.93 -21.79 5.97
CA GLY A 62 29.39 -23.03 6.59
C GLY A 62 28.59 -24.24 6.13
N LEU A 63 27.24 -24.15 6.17
CA LEU A 63 26.36 -25.19 5.66
C LEU A 63 26.58 -25.47 4.17
N LEU A 64 26.70 -24.42 3.34
CA LEU A 64 27.01 -24.57 1.91
C LEU A 64 28.33 -25.31 1.67
N SER A 65 29.35 -25.01 2.48
CA SER A 65 30.64 -25.71 2.41
C SER A 65 30.53 -27.17 2.81
N GLU A 66 29.75 -27.49 3.85
CA GLU A 66 29.51 -28.87 4.29
C GLU A 66 28.74 -29.70 3.26
N LEU A 67 27.72 -29.11 2.63
CA LEU A 67 26.97 -29.72 1.53
C LEU A 67 27.91 -30.06 0.36
N GLY A 68 28.77 -29.12 -0.03
CA GLY A 68 29.77 -29.33 -1.08
C GLY A 68 30.74 -30.47 -0.76
N ARG A 69 31.26 -30.54 0.47
CA ARG A 69 32.12 -31.66 0.92
C ARG A 69 31.40 -33.01 0.93
N SER A 70 30.08 -32.99 1.11
CA SER A 70 29.24 -34.20 1.10
C SER A 70 28.75 -34.58 -0.30
N GLY A 71 29.21 -33.88 -1.36
CA GLY A 71 28.77 -34.12 -2.74
C GLY A 71 27.30 -33.77 -3.00
N ILE A 72 26.70 -32.94 -2.13
CA ILE A 72 25.33 -32.46 -2.31
C ILE A 72 25.38 -31.12 -3.02
N ASP A 73 25.05 -31.13 -4.30
CA ASP A 73 24.83 -29.91 -5.07
C ASP A 73 23.35 -29.48 -4.99
N ILE A 74 23.14 -28.17 -4.82
CA ILE A 74 21.83 -27.50 -4.80
C ILE A 74 21.92 -26.31 -5.76
N PRO A 75 21.15 -26.28 -6.85
CA PRO A 75 21.35 -25.29 -7.92
C PRO A 75 21.19 -23.83 -7.48
N VAL A 76 20.12 -23.50 -6.76
CA VAL A 76 19.77 -22.10 -6.48
C VAL A 76 20.00 -21.78 -5.00
N LYS A 77 21.09 -21.08 -4.68
CA LYS A 77 21.31 -20.56 -3.32
C LYS A 77 21.00 -19.08 -3.30
N HIS A 78 20.33 -18.61 -2.24
CA HIS A 78 19.97 -17.21 -2.12
C HIS A 78 19.82 -16.74 -0.68
N MET A 79 20.25 -15.53 -0.37
CA MET A 79 20.10 -14.96 0.98
C MET A 79 19.69 -13.48 0.92
N ASP A 80 20.11 -12.79 -0.13
CA ASP A 80 20.07 -11.34 -0.22
C ASP A 80 18.65 -10.80 -0.38
N ASN A 81 18.19 -10.02 0.60
CA ASN A 81 17.06 -9.11 0.44
C ASN A 81 17.57 -7.73 -0.02
N SER A 82 16.70 -6.74 -0.19
CA SER A 82 17.10 -5.40 -0.68
C SER A 82 18.24 -4.75 0.12
N GLY A 83 18.24 -4.88 1.45
CA GLY A 83 19.30 -4.33 2.28
C GLY A 83 20.63 -5.05 2.05
N ALA A 84 20.58 -6.38 1.92
CA ALA A 84 21.76 -7.19 1.70
C ALA A 84 22.39 -6.95 0.32
N ILE A 85 21.57 -6.78 -0.72
CA ILE A 85 22.04 -6.43 -2.07
C ILE A 85 22.89 -5.15 -2.04
N LEU A 86 22.51 -4.17 -1.22
CA LEU A 86 23.20 -2.89 -1.11
C LEU A 86 24.39 -2.91 -0.14
N ASN A 87 24.25 -3.60 1.00
CA ASN A 87 25.24 -3.59 2.08
C ASN A 87 26.30 -4.70 1.95
N TYR A 88 25.99 -5.79 1.25
CA TYR A 88 26.85 -6.97 1.12
C TYR A 88 27.02 -7.39 -0.35
N PRO A 89 27.50 -6.50 -1.24
CA PRO A 89 27.61 -6.79 -2.69
C PRO A 89 28.59 -7.92 -3.04
N ALA A 90 29.40 -8.37 -2.07
CA ALA A 90 30.33 -9.48 -2.24
C ALA A 90 29.65 -10.86 -2.10
N LEU A 91 28.38 -10.93 -1.69
CA LEU A 91 27.63 -12.19 -1.64
C LEU A 91 27.34 -12.65 -3.08
N LYS A 92 28.09 -13.66 -3.52
CA LYS A 92 28.01 -14.25 -4.87
C LYS A 92 27.15 -15.51 -4.85
N LEU A 93 25.89 -15.36 -4.46
CA LEU A 93 24.89 -16.42 -4.53
C LEU A 93 24.19 -16.39 -5.90
N GLU A 94 23.52 -17.47 -6.27
CA GLU A 94 22.92 -17.63 -7.60
C GLU A 94 21.67 -16.75 -7.82
N MET A 95 21.00 -16.33 -6.74
CA MET A 95 19.82 -15.49 -6.82
C MET A 95 19.72 -14.50 -5.65
N ALA A 96 19.15 -13.32 -5.94
CA ALA A 96 18.81 -12.30 -4.94
C ALA A 96 17.30 -12.05 -4.93
N ARG A 97 16.77 -11.50 -3.82
CA ARG A 97 15.34 -11.27 -3.59
C ARG A 97 15.06 -9.78 -3.32
N PRO A 98 15.23 -8.89 -4.31
CA PRO A 98 14.92 -7.47 -4.13
C PRO A 98 13.41 -7.28 -3.94
N GLY A 99 13.05 -6.60 -2.86
CA GLY A 99 11.68 -6.21 -2.52
C GLY A 99 11.53 -4.70 -2.65
N ILE A 100 11.66 -3.98 -1.53
CA ILE A 100 11.49 -2.52 -1.46
C ILE A 100 12.30 -1.72 -2.48
N MET A 101 13.53 -2.17 -2.80
CA MET A 101 14.36 -1.46 -3.77
C MET A 101 13.81 -1.51 -5.20
N THR A 102 12.98 -2.52 -5.53
CA THR A 102 12.29 -2.57 -6.84
C THR A 102 11.23 -1.48 -6.98
N TYR A 103 10.74 -0.94 -5.86
CA TYR A 103 9.85 0.22 -5.82
C TYR A 103 10.60 1.55 -5.82
N GLY A 104 11.93 1.51 -5.95
CA GLY A 104 12.78 2.68 -5.94
C GLY A 104 12.98 3.30 -4.56
N ILE A 105 12.76 2.52 -3.49
CA ILE A 105 12.84 2.99 -2.11
C ILE A 105 14.03 2.33 -1.42
N TYR A 106 14.85 3.14 -0.77
CA TYR A 106 15.98 2.68 0.01
C TYR A 106 15.50 2.00 1.31
N PRO A 107 16.01 0.81 1.64
CA PRO A 107 15.68 0.12 2.90
C PRO A 107 15.96 0.96 4.16
N SER A 108 17.05 1.76 4.14
CA SER A 108 17.44 2.63 5.25
C SER A 108 18.28 3.81 4.77
N GLU A 109 18.50 4.80 5.64
CA GLU A 109 19.40 5.93 5.39
C GLU A 109 20.83 5.48 5.03
N GLU A 110 21.35 4.40 5.64
CA GLU A 110 22.69 3.86 5.34
C GLU A 110 22.83 3.42 3.88
N THR A 111 21.71 3.11 3.22
CA THR A 111 21.69 2.57 1.85
C THR A 111 21.47 3.60 0.76
N GLU A 112 21.15 4.86 1.09
CA GLU A 112 20.73 5.89 0.11
C GLU A 112 21.76 6.19 -0.98
N ASN A 113 23.05 6.04 -0.67
CA ASN A 113 24.14 6.31 -1.61
C ASN A 113 24.74 5.06 -2.27
N LYS A 114 24.18 3.88 -2.01
CA LYS A 114 24.74 2.60 -2.47
C LYS A 114 24.22 2.17 -3.85
N ALA A 115 23.13 2.78 -4.31
CA ALA A 115 22.57 2.59 -5.66
C ALA A 115 21.77 3.82 -6.08
N ARG A 116 21.49 3.96 -7.38
CA ARG A 116 20.54 4.97 -7.89
C ARG A 116 19.16 4.33 -8.01
N LEU A 117 18.31 4.53 -7.02
CA LEU A 117 16.93 4.05 -7.01
C LEU A 117 15.98 5.14 -7.52
N ALA A 118 15.01 4.73 -8.35
CA ALA A 118 14.01 5.64 -8.93
C ALA A 118 12.62 5.26 -8.40
N PRO A 119 12.00 6.07 -7.52
CA PRO A 119 10.66 5.81 -7.01
C PRO A 119 9.63 5.62 -8.13
N VAL A 120 8.85 4.54 -8.08
CA VAL A 120 7.92 4.14 -9.15
C VAL A 120 6.44 4.37 -8.83
N MET A 121 6.15 4.89 -7.64
CA MET A 121 4.78 5.09 -7.14
C MET A 121 4.56 6.55 -6.75
N SER A 122 3.37 7.07 -7.06
CA SER A 122 2.84 8.30 -6.49
C SER A 122 1.40 8.07 -6.03
N PHE A 123 1.00 8.73 -4.94
CA PHE A 123 -0.38 8.75 -4.47
C PHE A 123 -0.91 10.18 -4.50
N LYS A 124 -1.97 10.38 -5.28
CA LYS A 124 -2.48 11.70 -5.64
C LYS A 124 -3.99 11.77 -5.47
N THR A 125 -4.51 12.98 -5.26
CA THR A 125 -5.93 13.30 -5.22
C THR A 125 -6.15 14.73 -5.74
N THR A 126 -7.36 15.25 -5.63
CA THR A 126 -7.70 16.63 -5.98
C THR A 126 -8.41 17.32 -4.82
N ILE A 127 -8.34 18.65 -4.80
CA ILE A 127 -9.10 19.46 -3.83
C ILE A 127 -10.57 19.46 -4.20
N VAL A 128 -11.44 19.14 -3.24
CA VAL A 128 -12.92 19.13 -3.45
C VAL A 128 -13.61 20.34 -2.82
N LEU A 129 -12.98 21.00 -1.86
CA LEU A 129 -13.51 22.18 -1.20
C LEU A 129 -12.37 23.06 -0.70
N VAL A 130 -12.56 24.38 -0.77
CA VAL A 130 -11.72 25.36 -0.08
C VAL A 130 -12.59 26.32 0.69
N LYS A 131 -12.25 26.57 1.95
CA LYS A 131 -12.98 27.47 2.84
C LYS A 131 -12.02 28.27 3.73
N GLU A 132 -12.39 29.50 4.05
CA GLU A 132 -11.70 30.31 5.04
C GLU A 132 -12.36 30.18 6.42
N PHE A 133 -11.54 30.12 7.46
CA PHE A 133 -11.96 30.10 8.84
C PHE A 133 -11.32 31.27 9.59
N PRO A 134 -12.05 31.95 10.49
CA PRO A 134 -11.46 32.95 11.39
C PRO A 134 -10.57 32.27 12.43
N ALA A 135 -9.83 33.07 13.21
CA ALA A 135 -9.12 32.59 14.39
C ALA A 135 -10.09 31.96 15.42
N GLY A 136 -9.61 30.96 16.16
CA GLY A 136 -10.36 30.29 17.23
C GLY A 136 -11.30 29.18 16.78
N TYR A 137 -11.28 28.77 15.50
CA TYR A 137 -12.17 27.75 14.95
C TYR A 137 -11.55 26.35 15.00
N GLY A 138 -12.32 25.36 15.46
CA GLY A 138 -11.91 23.97 15.48
C GLY A 138 -12.01 23.31 14.09
N ILE A 139 -11.00 22.51 13.73
CA ILE A 139 -10.93 21.76 12.47
C ILE A 139 -10.88 20.24 12.76
N GLY A 140 -11.74 19.49 12.07
CA GLY A 140 -11.83 18.03 12.15
C GLY A 140 -12.45 17.50 13.45
N TYR A 141 -12.47 16.17 13.59
CA TYR A 141 -13.05 15.52 14.77
C TYR A 141 -12.37 15.94 16.07
N ASN A 142 -13.18 16.18 17.10
CA ASN A 142 -12.76 16.61 18.44
C ASN A 142 -11.96 17.92 18.46
N SER A 143 -12.01 18.73 17.40
CA SER A 143 -11.32 20.03 17.31
C SER A 143 -9.85 19.95 17.73
N THR A 144 -9.13 18.90 17.31
CA THR A 144 -7.71 18.70 17.68
C THR A 144 -6.76 19.70 17.02
N TYR A 145 -7.28 20.53 16.12
CA TYR A 145 -6.62 21.71 15.60
C TYR A 145 -7.56 22.90 15.78
N VAL A 146 -7.03 24.00 16.28
CA VAL A 146 -7.75 25.28 16.42
C VAL A 146 -6.95 26.33 15.67
N THR A 147 -7.61 27.03 14.73
CA THR A 147 -6.98 28.09 13.94
C THR A 147 -6.48 29.21 14.86
N ARG A 148 -5.24 29.66 14.63
CA ARG A 148 -4.65 30.77 15.39
C ARG A 148 -4.97 32.13 14.76
N ASP A 149 -5.04 32.15 13.44
CA ASP A 149 -5.31 33.32 12.61
C ASP A 149 -6.40 32.99 11.58
N LYS A 150 -6.64 33.91 10.65
CA LYS A 150 -7.45 33.60 9.46
C LYS A 150 -6.75 32.49 8.66
N THR A 151 -7.35 31.31 8.62
CA THR A 151 -6.77 30.11 8.00
C THR A 151 -7.60 29.69 6.79
N ARG A 152 -6.93 29.47 5.65
CA ARG A 152 -7.54 28.91 4.45
C ARG A 152 -7.33 27.40 4.44
N VAL A 153 -8.42 26.65 4.36
CA VAL A 153 -8.42 25.20 4.52
C VAL A 153 -8.94 24.55 3.25
N ALA A 154 -8.16 23.61 2.70
CA ALA A 154 -8.57 22.75 1.61
C ALA A 154 -9.01 21.38 2.14
N THR A 155 -10.07 20.81 1.59
CA THR A 155 -10.51 19.44 1.86
C THR A 155 -10.16 18.55 0.68
N ILE A 156 -9.61 17.37 0.95
CA ILE A 156 -9.31 16.35 -0.05
C ILE A 156 -10.07 15.04 0.26
N PRO A 157 -10.51 14.29 -0.76
CA PRO A 157 -11.28 13.06 -0.60
C PRO A 157 -10.34 11.87 -0.42
N VAL A 158 -9.51 11.93 0.63
CA VAL A 158 -8.63 10.84 1.04
C VAL A 158 -8.64 10.74 2.56
N GLY A 159 -8.79 9.53 3.08
CA GLY A 159 -8.69 9.26 4.51
C GLY A 159 -8.07 7.91 4.84
N TYR A 160 -8.25 7.48 6.09
CA TYR A 160 -7.70 6.19 6.54
C TYR A 160 -8.36 4.98 5.88
N GLY A 161 -9.57 5.13 5.32
CA GLY A 161 -10.23 4.13 4.49
C GLY A 161 -9.45 3.83 3.19
N ASP A 162 -8.73 4.83 2.68
CA ASP A 162 -7.83 4.71 1.53
C ASP A 162 -6.43 4.24 1.90
N GLY A 163 -6.18 4.08 3.20
CA GLY A 163 -4.89 3.71 3.77
C GLY A 163 -3.98 4.88 4.10
N TYR A 164 -4.45 6.14 4.03
CA TYR A 164 -3.70 7.28 4.56
C TYR A 164 -3.74 7.26 6.09
N PRO A 165 -2.62 7.01 6.79
CA PRO A 165 -2.66 6.64 8.20
C PRO A 165 -3.32 7.69 9.09
N PHE A 166 -4.23 7.26 9.99
CA PHE A 166 -4.86 8.15 10.97
C PHE A 166 -3.83 8.87 11.85
N VAL A 167 -2.71 8.21 12.15
CA VAL A 167 -1.60 8.78 12.92
C VAL A 167 -1.05 10.05 12.29
N LEU A 168 -1.19 10.27 10.97
CA LEU A 168 -0.76 11.49 10.29
C LEU A 168 -1.64 12.72 10.59
N SER A 169 -2.68 12.60 11.41
CA SER A 169 -3.44 13.74 11.92
C SER A 169 -2.52 14.79 12.55
N ASN A 170 -2.63 16.05 12.15
CA ASN A 170 -1.79 17.18 12.60
C ASN A 170 -0.28 17.08 12.33
N GLN A 171 0.20 16.10 11.55
CA GLN A 171 1.63 15.95 11.25
C GLN A 171 1.95 15.52 9.82
N GLY A 172 0.95 15.02 9.08
CA GLY A 172 1.06 14.73 7.67
C GLY A 172 1.22 15.99 6.85
N GLU A 173 1.70 15.83 5.63
CA GLU A 173 1.80 16.91 4.64
C GLU A 173 1.36 16.40 3.27
N ALA A 174 1.00 17.32 2.40
CA ALA A 174 0.77 17.08 0.98
C ALA A 174 1.47 18.17 0.15
N LEU A 175 1.71 17.90 -1.13
CA LEU A 175 2.18 18.92 -2.08
C LEU A 175 1.01 19.47 -2.88
N ILE A 176 0.88 20.78 -2.92
CA ILE A 176 -0.07 21.51 -3.76
C ILE A 176 0.70 22.63 -4.47
N ARG A 177 0.68 22.64 -5.80
CA ARG A 177 1.43 23.59 -6.64
C ARG A 177 2.92 23.69 -6.26
N GLY A 178 3.53 22.55 -5.93
CA GLY A 178 4.95 22.46 -5.55
C GLY A 178 5.28 23.00 -4.15
N ARG A 179 4.26 23.23 -3.30
CA ARG A 179 4.44 23.69 -1.91
C ARG A 179 3.85 22.68 -0.94
N ARG A 180 4.53 22.47 0.19
CA ARG A 180 4.04 21.63 1.29
C ARG A 180 2.88 22.30 2.01
N ALA A 181 1.78 21.57 2.20
CA ALA A 181 0.60 21.97 2.93
C ALA A 181 0.37 20.96 4.08
N PRO A 182 0.39 21.39 5.36
CA PRO A 182 0.24 20.48 6.48
C PRO A 182 -1.20 20.00 6.62
N VAL A 183 -1.37 18.73 7.03
CA VAL A 183 -2.65 18.17 7.46
C VAL A 183 -3.01 18.79 8.80
N ILE A 184 -4.21 19.38 8.88
CA ILE A 184 -4.74 20.00 10.09
C ILE A 184 -6.04 19.33 10.49
N GLY A 185 -6.21 19.07 11.78
CA GLY A 185 -7.28 18.26 12.33
C GLY A 185 -7.05 16.76 12.14
N ARG A 186 -8.02 15.96 12.60
CA ARG A 186 -7.97 14.51 12.44
C ARG A 186 -8.26 14.08 11.01
N VAL A 187 -7.45 13.15 10.50
CA VAL A 187 -7.75 12.37 9.30
C VAL A 187 -9.05 11.59 9.54
N SER A 188 -10.03 11.76 8.68
CA SER A 188 -11.31 11.05 8.73
C SER A 188 -11.25 9.78 7.86
N MET A 189 -12.35 9.03 7.78
CA MET A 189 -12.37 7.78 7.00
C MET A 189 -12.08 8.03 5.53
N ASP A 190 -12.72 9.05 4.95
CA ASP A 190 -12.71 9.29 3.51
C ASP A 190 -12.21 10.70 3.13
N MET A 191 -11.87 11.53 4.12
CA MET A 191 -11.42 12.90 3.88
C MET A 191 -10.38 13.37 4.91
N CYS A 192 -9.54 14.32 4.50
CA CYS A 192 -8.72 15.11 5.41
C CYS A 192 -8.63 16.57 4.95
N THR A 193 -8.12 17.42 5.84
CA THR A 193 -8.03 18.86 5.63
C THR A 193 -6.58 19.33 5.68
N LEU A 194 -6.25 20.28 4.81
CA LEU A 194 -4.92 20.85 4.64
C LEU A 194 -4.96 22.35 4.88
N ASP A 195 -3.98 22.89 5.61
CA ASP A 195 -3.75 24.34 5.67
C ASP A 195 -3.09 24.81 4.38
N VAL A 196 -3.78 25.68 3.65
CA VAL A 196 -3.34 26.25 2.37
C VAL A 196 -3.27 27.78 2.44
N THR A 197 -3.17 28.35 3.64
CA THR A 197 -3.11 29.81 3.86
C THR A 197 -1.96 30.47 3.11
N HIS A 198 -0.80 29.81 3.04
CA HIS A 198 0.41 30.25 2.32
C HIS A 198 0.42 29.89 0.83
N ILE A 199 -0.68 29.34 0.30
CA ILE A 199 -0.85 28.95 -1.11
C ILE A 199 -2.11 29.65 -1.66
N PRO A 200 -2.06 30.97 -1.92
CA PRO A 200 -3.26 31.76 -2.23
C PRO A 200 -3.97 31.32 -3.51
N ASP A 201 -3.22 30.86 -4.52
CA ASP A 201 -3.75 30.45 -5.84
C ASP A 201 -4.29 29.01 -5.87
N CYS A 202 -4.29 28.33 -4.72
CA CYS A 202 -4.84 26.98 -4.58
C CYS A 202 -6.36 27.01 -4.79
N ALA A 203 -6.91 26.10 -5.60
CA ALA A 203 -8.34 26.06 -5.93
C ALA A 203 -8.89 24.62 -5.96
N VAL A 204 -10.23 24.50 -5.94
CA VAL A 204 -10.92 23.23 -6.19
C VAL A 204 -10.47 22.67 -7.54
N GLY A 205 -10.18 21.36 -7.58
CA GLY A 205 -9.63 20.66 -8.75
C GLY A 205 -8.10 20.62 -8.83
N ASP A 206 -7.38 21.40 -8.02
CA ASP A 206 -5.90 21.32 -8.00
C ASP A 206 -5.42 19.93 -7.59
N GLU A 207 -4.36 19.45 -8.27
CA GLU A 207 -3.69 18.19 -7.93
C GLU A 207 -2.98 18.31 -6.58
N VAL A 208 -3.24 17.32 -5.72
CA VAL A 208 -2.61 17.14 -4.42
C VAL A 208 -1.80 15.86 -4.43
N VAL A 209 -0.51 15.94 -4.09
CA VAL A 209 0.39 14.78 -4.02
C VAL A 209 0.67 14.43 -2.56
N LEU A 210 0.24 13.25 -2.11
CA LEU A 210 0.43 12.75 -0.75
C LEU A 210 1.68 11.87 -0.61
N LEU A 211 2.09 11.22 -1.71
CA LEU A 211 3.34 10.49 -1.87
C LEU A 211 3.82 10.72 -3.30
N GLY A 212 5.08 11.12 -3.49
CA GLY A 212 5.65 11.36 -4.80
C GLY A 212 6.15 12.78 -5.00
N ARG A 213 6.39 13.13 -6.27
CA ARG A 213 6.99 14.41 -6.68
C ARG A 213 5.93 15.36 -7.22
N GLN A 214 6.06 16.64 -6.87
CA GLN A 214 5.35 17.73 -7.53
C GLN A 214 6.33 18.90 -7.69
N GLN A 215 6.65 19.25 -8.95
CA GLN A 215 7.70 20.23 -9.25
C GLN A 215 9.05 19.84 -8.59
N SER A 216 9.70 20.75 -7.87
CA SER A 216 10.96 20.49 -7.16
C SER A 216 10.79 19.70 -5.86
N GLU A 217 9.59 19.69 -5.27
CA GLU A 217 9.31 19.04 -3.99
C GLU A 217 8.99 17.55 -4.14
N TYR A 218 9.33 16.77 -3.11
CA TYR A 218 9.11 15.34 -3.05
C TYR A 218 8.77 14.89 -1.64
N ILE A 219 7.67 14.15 -1.47
CA ILE A 219 7.31 13.45 -0.23
C ILE A 219 7.61 11.97 -0.44
N SER A 220 8.58 11.44 0.30
CA SER A 220 9.03 10.06 0.17
C SER A 220 8.21 9.09 1.05
N ALA A 221 8.19 7.81 0.69
CA ALA A 221 7.58 6.78 1.54
C ALA A 221 8.28 6.68 2.91
N ASN A 222 9.60 6.88 2.97
CA ASN A 222 10.38 6.87 4.22
C ASN A 222 10.04 8.09 5.09
N GLU A 223 9.78 9.26 4.51
CA GLU A 223 9.35 10.46 5.25
C GLU A 223 7.98 10.24 5.91
N ILE A 224 7.02 9.68 5.15
CA ILE A 224 5.69 9.34 5.67
C ILE A 224 5.82 8.29 6.79
N ALA A 225 6.64 7.27 6.58
CA ALA A 225 6.87 6.21 7.55
C ALA A 225 7.47 6.75 8.86
N ALA A 226 8.45 7.65 8.79
CA ALA A 226 9.04 8.30 9.95
C ALA A 226 8.00 9.06 10.78
N LYS A 227 7.15 9.88 10.14
CA LYS A 227 6.05 10.60 10.80
C LYS A 227 5.02 9.63 11.40
N ALA A 228 4.73 8.53 10.70
CA ALA A 228 3.80 7.50 11.16
C ALA A 228 4.42 6.50 12.16
N GLN A 229 5.70 6.66 12.53
CA GLN A 229 6.44 5.74 13.40
C GLN A 229 6.40 4.28 12.94
N THR A 230 6.59 4.07 11.64
CA THR A 230 6.61 2.75 11.00
C THR A 230 7.69 2.68 9.89
N ILE A 231 7.60 1.69 9.01
CA ILE A 231 8.48 1.44 7.86
C ILE A 231 7.75 1.71 6.55
N SER A 232 8.50 2.09 5.51
CA SER A 232 7.94 2.39 4.19
C SER A 232 7.20 1.21 3.54
N TYR A 233 7.57 -0.02 3.90
CA TYR A 233 6.84 -1.23 3.50
C TYR A 233 5.37 -1.18 3.91
N GLU A 234 5.07 -0.77 5.15
CA GLU A 234 3.69 -0.68 5.63
C GLU A 234 2.94 0.43 4.90
N ILE A 235 3.58 1.59 4.73
CA ILE A 235 3.00 2.73 4.01
C ILE A 235 2.61 2.34 2.58
N LEU A 236 3.51 1.71 1.82
CA LEU A 236 3.25 1.29 0.45
C LEU A 236 2.20 0.17 0.35
N CYS A 237 2.14 -0.73 1.34
CA CYS A 237 1.10 -1.76 1.39
C CYS A 237 -0.28 -1.18 1.73
N ALA A 238 -0.32 -0.12 2.52
CA ALA A 238 -1.55 0.51 2.98
C ALA A 238 -2.12 1.49 1.96
N LEU A 239 -1.29 2.34 1.35
CA LEU A 239 -1.75 3.43 0.50
C LEU A 239 -2.51 2.96 -0.73
N GLY A 240 -3.60 3.66 -1.00
CA GLY A 240 -4.50 3.37 -2.10
C GLY A 240 -5.34 2.12 -1.91
N LYS A 241 -5.56 1.61 -0.68
CA LYS A 241 -6.38 0.40 -0.43
C LYS A 241 -7.70 0.38 -1.24
N ARG A 242 -8.40 1.51 -1.31
CA ARG A 242 -9.61 1.71 -2.14
C ARG A 242 -9.35 2.43 -3.46
N ALA A 243 -8.21 3.10 -3.60
CA ALA A 243 -7.91 3.89 -4.79
C ALA A 243 -7.59 3.02 -6.02
N PRO A 244 -8.01 3.45 -7.23
CA PRO A 244 -7.58 2.83 -8.47
C PRO A 244 -6.07 2.97 -8.65
N ARG A 245 -5.43 1.95 -9.21
CA ARG A 245 -4.02 2.02 -9.61
C ARG A 245 -3.96 2.34 -11.09
N VAL A 246 -3.25 3.40 -11.45
CA VAL A 246 -2.97 3.75 -12.84
C VAL A 246 -1.51 3.40 -13.12
N PHE A 247 -1.29 2.46 -14.04
CA PHE A 247 0.06 2.04 -14.43
C PHE A 247 0.54 2.87 -15.61
N LEU A 248 1.65 3.57 -15.43
CA LEU A 248 2.29 4.34 -16.49
C LEU A 248 3.32 3.43 -17.16
N GLN A 249 3.02 2.87 -18.34
CA GLN A 249 4.07 2.23 -19.14
C GLN A 249 4.94 3.32 -19.78
N LYS A 250 6.26 3.21 -19.57
CA LYS A 250 7.23 4.02 -20.32
C LYS A 250 7.07 3.71 -21.82
N GLY A 251 6.45 4.61 -22.59
CA GLY A 251 6.33 4.50 -24.04
C GLY A 251 4.95 4.13 -24.62
N LYS A 252 3.92 3.92 -23.78
CA LYS A 252 2.52 3.87 -24.23
C LYS A 252 1.67 4.71 -23.29
N THR A 253 1.32 5.91 -23.73
CA THR A 253 0.12 6.60 -23.21
C THR A 253 -1.07 5.67 -23.42
N ASP A 254 -1.93 5.55 -22.40
CA ASP A 254 -3.26 4.90 -22.45
C ASP A 254 -3.37 3.40 -22.10
N ALA A 255 -2.33 2.75 -21.56
CA ALA A 255 -2.50 1.44 -20.91
C ALA A 255 -2.99 1.59 -19.45
N VAL A 256 -4.17 2.18 -19.27
CA VAL A 256 -4.86 2.21 -17.97
C VAL A 256 -5.61 0.88 -17.84
N GLU A 257 -4.99 -0.12 -17.20
CA GLU A 257 -5.79 -1.14 -16.51
C GLU A 257 -5.95 -0.69 -15.05
N PRO A 258 -7.07 -0.02 -14.68
CA PRO A 258 -7.37 0.22 -13.29
C PRO A 258 -7.69 -1.13 -12.64
N ARG A 259 -6.67 -1.80 -12.12
CA ARG A 259 -6.87 -2.96 -11.26
C ARG A 259 -7.24 -2.46 -9.88
N LEU A 260 -8.54 -2.30 -9.63
CA LEU A 260 -9.05 -2.27 -8.28
C LEU A 260 -8.65 -3.60 -7.63
N ARG A 261 -7.93 -3.57 -6.51
CA ARG A 261 -7.57 -4.77 -5.73
C ARG A 261 -8.81 -5.53 -5.23
N ARG A 262 -9.99 -4.92 -5.35
CA ARG A 262 -11.32 -5.50 -5.25
C ARG A 262 -12.10 -5.19 -6.52
N ILE A 263 -11.92 -5.99 -7.57
CA ILE A 263 -13.02 -6.14 -8.51
C ILE A 263 -14.07 -6.97 -7.75
N PHE A 264 -15.08 -6.29 -7.21
CA PHE A 264 -16.41 -6.88 -7.22
C PHE A 264 -16.71 -7.07 -8.71
N VAL A 265 -16.65 -8.30 -9.20
CA VAL A 265 -16.95 -8.61 -10.60
C VAL A 265 -18.45 -8.41 -10.74
N PRO A 266 -18.93 -7.33 -11.39
CA PRO A 266 -20.36 -7.16 -11.61
C PRO A 266 -20.76 -8.27 -12.58
N GLY A 267 -21.41 -9.31 -12.07
CA GLY A 267 -21.74 -10.53 -12.81
C GLY A 267 -21.36 -11.85 -12.12
N GLU A 268 -20.50 -11.85 -11.09
CA GLU A 268 -20.39 -13.03 -10.23
C GLU A 268 -21.54 -13.04 -9.23
N GLU A 269 -22.66 -13.70 -9.57
CA GLU A 269 -23.74 -14.04 -8.62
C GLU A 269 -23.20 -14.63 -7.31
N LYS A 270 -22.05 -15.31 -7.37
CA LYS A 270 -21.34 -15.89 -6.23
C LYS A 270 -20.83 -14.85 -5.22
N SER A 271 -20.56 -13.60 -5.62
CA SER A 271 -20.05 -12.56 -4.72
C SER A 271 -21.15 -11.96 -3.85
N ILE A 272 -22.34 -11.74 -4.43
CA ILE A 272 -23.52 -11.24 -3.70
C ILE A 272 -24.05 -12.32 -2.76
N ALA A 273 -24.30 -13.53 -3.26
CA ALA A 273 -24.79 -14.64 -2.44
C ALA A 273 -23.83 -14.98 -1.27
N ARG A 274 -22.52 -14.79 -1.46
CA ARG A 274 -21.52 -14.96 -0.40
C ARG A 274 -21.60 -13.85 0.65
N ILE A 275 -21.78 -12.60 0.25
CA ILE A 275 -21.93 -11.47 1.19
C ILE A 275 -23.24 -11.62 1.97
N ASP A 276 -24.33 -11.95 1.28
CA ASP A 276 -25.64 -12.25 1.86
C ASP A 276 -25.53 -13.35 2.92
N HIS A 277 -24.85 -14.45 2.57
CA HIS A 277 -24.60 -15.54 3.51
C HIS A 277 -23.77 -15.11 4.72
N ILE A 278 -22.73 -14.28 4.53
CA ILE A 278 -21.92 -13.76 5.64
C ILE A 278 -22.77 -12.88 6.57
N ILE A 279 -23.53 -11.94 6.01
CA ILE A 279 -24.39 -11.02 6.77
C ILE A 279 -25.45 -11.81 7.54
N ARG A 280 -26.12 -12.75 6.86
CA ARG A 280 -27.11 -13.65 7.47
C ARG A 280 -26.49 -14.44 8.62
N HIS A 281 -25.35 -15.08 8.40
CA HIS A 281 -24.64 -15.82 9.45
C HIS A 281 -24.23 -14.92 10.63
N CYS A 282 -23.82 -13.67 10.37
CA CYS A 282 -23.55 -12.70 11.44
C CYS A 282 -24.79 -12.40 12.28
N PHE A 283 -25.97 -12.25 11.65
CA PHE A 283 -27.22 -12.07 12.39
C PHE A 283 -27.55 -13.31 13.22
N GLN A 284 -27.55 -14.50 12.61
CA GLN A 284 -27.78 -15.78 13.30
C GLN A 284 -26.85 -15.97 14.51
N THR A 285 -25.57 -15.65 14.34
CA THR A 285 -24.56 -15.74 15.42
C THR A 285 -24.87 -14.76 16.55
N ARG A 286 -25.25 -13.51 16.22
CA ARG A 286 -25.54 -12.47 17.21
C ARG A 286 -26.86 -12.71 17.95
N THR A 287 -27.87 -13.20 17.25
CA THR A 287 -29.16 -13.59 17.85
C THR A 287 -29.10 -14.91 18.59
N ARG A 288 -28.04 -15.71 18.36
CA ARG A 288 -27.92 -17.11 18.83
C ARG A 288 -29.11 -17.97 18.39
N SER A 289 -29.72 -17.63 17.27
CA SER A 289 -30.88 -18.32 16.70
C SER A 289 -30.84 -18.17 15.18
N GLU A 290 -30.79 -19.29 14.46
CA GLU A 290 -30.82 -19.29 13.00
C GLU A 290 -32.13 -18.68 12.49
N GLU A 291 -33.26 -19.05 13.08
CA GLU A 291 -34.59 -18.55 12.72
C GLU A 291 -34.70 -17.03 12.90
N LEU A 292 -34.25 -16.49 14.04
CA LEU A 292 -34.32 -15.05 14.29
C LEU A 292 -33.32 -14.28 13.41
N GLY A 293 -32.14 -14.87 13.14
CA GLY A 293 -31.15 -14.29 12.25
C GLY A 293 -31.63 -14.21 10.80
N ASP A 294 -32.29 -15.27 10.33
CA ASP A 294 -32.89 -15.33 9.00
C ASP A 294 -34.07 -14.36 8.88
N ALA A 295 -34.92 -14.28 9.91
CA ALA A 295 -36.01 -13.32 9.94
C ALA A 295 -35.50 -11.88 9.86
N ILE A 296 -34.48 -11.50 10.64
CA ILE A 296 -33.88 -10.16 10.55
C ILE A 296 -33.28 -9.89 9.16
N TYR A 297 -32.61 -10.89 8.59
CA TYR A 297 -32.00 -10.75 7.28
C TYR A 297 -33.05 -10.53 6.18
N TYR A 298 -34.06 -11.40 6.08
CA TYR A 298 -35.07 -11.28 5.02
C TYR A 298 -36.05 -10.11 5.27
N GLU A 299 -36.58 -9.98 6.49
CA GLU A 299 -37.64 -9.01 6.77
C GLU A 299 -37.14 -7.59 6.94
N MET A 300 -35.91 -7.40 7.45
CA MET A 300 -35.35 -6.07 7.66
C MET A 300 -34.27 -5.75 6.64
N PHE A 301 -33.25 -6.60 6.49
CA PHE A 301 -32.08 -6.24 5.70
C PHE A 301 -32.36 -6.27 4.19
N GLU A 302 -32.89 -7.37 3.66
CA GLU A 302 -33.31 -7.45 2.25
C GLU A 302 -34.46 -6.47 1.94
N THR A 303 -35.44 -6.32 2.83
CA THR A 303 -36.54 -5.37 2.60
C THR A 303 -36.07 -3.91 2.52
N LEU A 304 -35.06 -3.52 3.32
CA LEU A 304 -34.54 -2.15 3.37
C LEU A 304 -33.44 -1.88 2.33
N PHE A 305 -32.65 -2.89 1.96
CA PHE A 305 -31.43 -2.73 1.16
C PHE A 305 -31.37 -3.63 -0.10
N GLY A 306 -32.42 -4.39 -0.39
CA GLY A 306 -32.53 -5.32 -1.52
C GLY A 306 -32.68 -4.65 -2.89
N LYS A 307 -32.59 -5.49 -3.94
CA LYS A 307 -32.14 -5.22 -5.32
C LYS A 307 -32.96 -4.26 -6.21
N GLU A 308 -33.80 -3.37 -5.69
CA GLU A 308 -34.49 -2.39 -6.53
C GLU A 308 -34.38 -0.97 -5.98
N ASP A 309 -34.28 0.01 -6.88
CA ASP A 309 -34.36 1.44 -6.58
C ASP A 309 -35.72 1.75 -5.93
N ARG A 310 -35.79 1.69 -4.59
CA ARG A 310 -36.96 2.12 -3.82
C ARG A 310 -36.80 3.56 -3.36
N GLN A 311 -37.85 4.35 -3.59
CA GLN A 311 -37.99 5.67 -3.00
C GLN A 311 -38.10 5.54 -1.48
N LEU A 312 -37.09 6.04 -0.75
CA LEU A 312 -37.11 6.11 0.71
C LEU A 312 -38.23 7.05 1.17
N GLU A 313 -39.23 6.54 1.86
CA GLU A 313 -40.48 7.25 2.22
C GLU A 313 -40.28 8.52 3.08
N LEU A 314 -39.09 8.75 3.62
CA LEU A 314 -38.78 9.89 4.50
C LEU A 314 -38.14 11.11 3.81
N ARG A 315 -38.16 11.19 2.46
CA ARG A 315 -37.83 12.43 1.74
C ARG A 315 -38.80 12.70 0.59
N SER A 316 -39.85 13.46 0.86
CA SER A 316 -40.71 14.02 -0.19
C SER A 316 -40.10 15.32 -0.74
N SER A 317 -40.21 15.52 -2.06
CA SER A 317 -39.80 16.74 -2.81
C SER A 317 -38.32 16.91 -3.18
N PHE A 318 -37.50 15.86 -3.17
CA PHE A 318 -36.13 15.93 -3.70
C PHE A 318 -36.10 15.39 -5.14
N ARG A 319 -35.80 16.26 -6.12
CA ARG A 319 -35.55 15.89 -7.52
C ARG A 319 -34.07 16.11 -7.84
N TYR A 320 -33.41 15.10 -8.40
CA TYR A 320 -32.13 15.27 -9.09
C TYR A 320 -32.41 15.41 -10.59
N ASP A 321 -32.20 16.59 -11.14
CA ASP A 321 -32.10 16.78 -12.59
C ASP A 321 -30.64 16.59 -12.99
N ILE A 322 -30.27 15.36 -13.38
CA ILE A 322 -28.92 15.04 -13.86
C ILE A 322 -28.91 15.29 -15.37
N ALA A 323 -28.37 16.44 -15.77
CA ALA A 323 -28.03 16.71 -17.16
C ALA A 323 -26.64 16.14 -17.47
N ILE A 324 -26.60 15.00 -18.17
CA ILE A 324 -25.33 14.47 -18.70
C ILE A 324 -25.00 15.26 -19.96
N ALA A 325 -24.05 16.19 -19.86
CA ALA A 325 -23.50 16.86 -21.04
C ALA A 325 -22.82 15.81 -21.93
N GLN A 326 -23.14 15.81 -23.23
CA GLN A 326 -22.41 15.00 -24.19
C GLN A 326 -20.94 15.41 -24.16
N LEU A 327 -20.05 14.42 -24.01
CA LEU A 327 -18.62 14.59 -24.24
C LEU A 327 -18.44 15.22 -25.62
N THR A 328 -17.85 16.41 -25.66
CA THR A 328 -17.43 17.04 -26.91
C THR A 328 -16.42 16.12 -27.58
N GLU A 329 -16.82 15.51 -28.69
CA GLU A 329 -15.90 14.78 -29.56
C GLU A 329 -14.82 15.76 -30.05
N SER A 330 -13.57 15.40 -29.76
CA SER A 330 -12.35 15.88 -30.41
C SER A 330 -12.12 17.40 -30.45
N ALA A 331 -11.32 17.90 -29.50
CA ALA A 331 -10.31 18.88 -29.87
C ALA A 331 -9.28 18.15 -30.74
N GLU A 332 -9.21 18.53 -32.03
CA GLU A 332 -8.23 18.03 -32.98
C GLU A 332 -6.80 18.02 -32.41
N PRO A 333 -5.95 17.04 -32.77
CA PRO A 333 -4.54 17.10 -32.43
C PRO A 333 -3.95 18.34 -33.12
N ARG A 334 -3.46 19.30 -32.33
CA ARG A 334 -2.65 20.41 -32.83
C ARG A 334 -1.51 19.83 -33.67
N ARG A 335 -1.61 19.99 -35.00
CA ARG A 335 -0.50 19.75 -35.92
C ARG A 335 0.70 20.58 -35.44
N ARG A 336 1.80 19.91 -35.13
CA ARG A 336 3.12 20.53 -35.12
C ARG A 336 3.37 21.02 -36.55
N THR A 337 3.40 22.33 -36.74
CA THR A 337 3.99 22.94 -37.93
C THR A 337 5.50 22.95 -37.74
N ASP A 338 6.19 22.32 -38.69
CA ASP A 338 7.62 22.48 -38.90
C ASP A 338 7.91 23.93 -39.34
N ALA A 339 8.77 24.61 -38.58
CA ALA A 339 9.63 25.72 -38.99
C ALA A 339 10.73 25.90 -37.93
#